data_AF-A0A2E9F0Q7-F1
#
_entry.id   AF-A0A2E9F0Q7-F1
#
_cell.length_a   1.000
_cell.length_b   1.000
_cell.length_c   1.000
_cell.angle_alpha   90.00
_cell.angle_beta   90.00
_cell.angle_gamma   90.00
#
_symmetry.space_group_name_H-M   'P 1'
#
loop_
_entity.id
_entity.type
_entity.pdbx_description
1 polymer ?
#
loop_
_entity_poly.entity_id
_entity_poly.type
_entity_poly.pdbx_seq_one_letter_code
_entity_poly.pdbx_strand_id
1 'polypeptide(L)'
;MTEVTQENQDKESSFEEIFTKLRESVEALESTELSLEDAMHLYEEGMKLATRCTKILNMAELRITKLDRDYSQDLMDNSEEEVQN
;
A
#
# COMPACT_ATOMS: atom_id res chain seq x y z
N MET A 1 -25.93 -25.54 1.05
CA MET A 1 -24.62 -25.41 1.71
C MET A 1 -23.73 -24.69 0.72
N THR A 2 -23.74 -23.36 0.76
CA THR A 2 -22.90 -22.54 -0.12
C THR A 2 -21.56 -22.41 0.57
N GLU A 3 -20.52 -22.98 -0.04
CA GLU A 3 -19.12 -22.77 0.34
C GLU A 3 -18.84 -21.26 0.35
N VAL A 4 -18.59 -20.71 1.53
CA VAL A 4 -18.07 -19.37 1.69
C VAL A 4 -16.56 -19.49 1.52
N THR A 5 -16.07 -19.23 0.31
CA THR A 5 -14.65 -19.08 0.03
C THR A 5 -14.11 -17.88 0.80
N GLN A 6 -13.14 -18.14 1.68
CA GLN A 6 -12.31 -17.13 2.35
C GLN A 6 -11.39 -16.43 1.33
N GLU A 7 -11.95 -15.60 0.45
CA GLU A 7 -11.20 -14.70 -0.44
C GLU A 7 -11.50 -13.20 -0.19
N ASN A 8 -12.43 -12.89 0.72
CA ASN A 8 -12.97 -11.53 0.86
C ASN A 8 -12.27 -10.65 1.90
N GLN A 9 -11.38 -11.17 2.75
CA GLN A 9 -10.71 -10.35 3.79
C GLN A 9 -9.43 -9.65 3.31
N ASP A 10 -8.78 -10.15 2.25
CA ASP A 10 -7.55 -9.52 1.72
C ASP A 10 -7.83 -8.33 0.80
N LYS A 11 -9.02 -8.28 0.17
CA LYS A 11 -9.38 -7.15 -0.73
C LYS A 11 -9.62 -5.86 0.03
N GLU A 12 -10.36 -5.92 1.15
CA GLU A 12 -10.70 -4.74 1.97
C GLU A 12 -9.48 -4.00 2.52
N SER A 13 -8.31 -4.67 2.56
CA SER A 13 -7.03 -4.11 3.01
C SER A 13 -6.01 -3.88 1.89
N SER A 14 -6.38 -4.12 0.62
CA SER A 14 -5.49 -3.92 -0.52
C SER A 14 -5.16 -2.44 -0.74
N PHE A 15 -3.98 -2.18 -1.33
CA PHE A 15 -3.57 -0.81 -1.65
C PHE A 15 -4.57 -0.15 -2.59
N GLU A 16 -4.99 -0.85 -3.64
CA GLU A 16 -5.88 -0.36 -4.69
C GLU A 16 -7.24 0.05 -4.13
N GLU A 17 -7.78 -0.72 -3.18
CA GLU A 17 -9.05 -0.42 -2.55
C GLU A 17 -8.94 0.78 -1.59
N ILE A 18 -7.92 0.81 -0.73
CA ILE A 18 -7.68 1.93 0.20
C ILE A 18 -7.45 3.23 -0.59
N PHE A 19 -6.67 3.16 -1.68
CA PHE A 19 -6.41 4.30 -2.54
C PHE A 19 -7.67 4.76 -3.29
N THR A 20 -8.54 3.83 -3.69
CA THR A 20 -9.83 4.18 -4.30
C THR A 20 -10.73 4.91 -3.31
N LYS A 21 -10.90 4.40 -2.08
CA LYS A 21 -11.65 5.07 -1.01
C LYS A 21 -11.09 6.46 -0.68
N LEU A 22 -9.76 6.61 -0.73
CA LEU A 22 -9.11 7.90 -0.51
C LEU A 22 -9.48 8.91 -1.61
N ARG A 23 -9.43 8.49 -2.88
CA ARG A 23 -9.84 9.33 -4.02
C ARG A 23 -11.30 9.73 -3.92
N GLU A 24 -12.19 8.78 -3.62
CA GLU A 24 -13.62 9.06 -3.43
C GLU A 24 -13.85 10.07 -2.29
N SER A 25 -13.08 9.99 -1.20
CA SER A 25 -13.16 10.95 -0.10
C SER A 25 -12.70 12.34 -0.51
N VAL A 26 -11.65 12.45 -1.33
CA VAL A 26 -11.18 13.73 -1.89
C VAL A 26 -12.21 14.32 -2.86
N GLU A 27 -12.76 13.51 -3.77
CA GLU A 27 -13.80 13.93 -4.70
C GLU A 27 -15.05 14.41 -3.95
N ALA A 28 -15.45 13.74 -2.86
CA ALA A 28 -16.56 14.15 -2.02
C ALA A 28 -16.30 15.49 -1.29
N LEU A 29 -15.06 15.74 -0.86
CA LEU A 29 -14.65 17.01 -0.22
C LEU A 29 -14.71 18.20 -1.19
N GLU A 30 -14.68 17.98 -2.50
CA GLU A 30 -14.80 19.03 -3.52
C GLU A 30 -16.26 19.40 -3.82
N SER A 31 -17.24 18.71 -3.21
CA SER A 31 -18.66 18.98 -3.40
C SER A 31 -19.10 20.31 -2.78
N THR A 32 -19.89 21.09 -3.52
CA THR A 32 -20.43 22.38 -3.08
C THR A 32 -21.61 22.26 -2.10
N GLU A 33 -22.19 21.07 -1.92
CA GLU A 33 -23.34 20.83 -1.03
C GLU A 33 -22.95 20.16 0.31
N LEU A 34 -21.65 20.12 0.61
CA LEU A 34 -21.14 19.44 1.80
C LEU A 34 -21.34 20.29 3.08
N SER A 35 -21.89 19.68 4.13
CA SER A 35 -21.97 20.33 5.44
C SER A 35 -20.59 20.38 6.11
N LEU A 36 -20.40 21.29 7.07
CA LEU A 36 -19.14 21.38 7.82
C LEU A 36 -18.82 20.10 8.59
N GLU A 37 -19.84 19.45 9.17
CA GLU A 37 -19.68 18.21 9.93
C GLU A 37 -19.27 17.05 9.01
N ASP A 38 -19.91 16.94 7.84
CA ASP A 38 -19.54 15.92 6.84
C ASP A 38 -18.14 16.17 6.27
N ALA A 39 -17.77 17.44 6.05
CA ALA A 39 -16.42 17.80 5.62
C ALA A 39 -15.36 17.40 6.65
N MET A 40 -15.63 17.61 7.95
CA MET A 40 -14.74 17.18 9.02
C MET A 40 -14.60 15.65 9.04
N HIS A 41 -15.71 14.92 8.92
CA HIS A 41 -15.68 13.46 8.87
C HIS A 41 -14.89 12.91 7.68
N LEU A 42 -15.15 13.42 6.46
CA LEU A 42 -14.42 13.01 5.26
C LEU A 42 -12.93 13.35 5.34
N TYR A 43 -12.58 14.48 5.95
CA TYR A 43 -11.19 14.85 6.17
C TYR A 43 -10.48 13.86 7.12
N GLU A 44 -11.10 13.51 8.25
CA GLU A 44 -10.55 12.54 9.19
C GLU A 44 -10.37 11.15 8.56
N GLU A 45 -11.37 10.68 7.81
CA GLU A 45 -11.29 9.41 7.08
C GLU A 45 -10.21 9.46 5.99
N GLY A 46 -10.14 10.55 5.22
CA GLY A 46 -9.08 10.78 4.25
C GLY A 46 -7.68 10.70 4.87
N MET A 47 -7.47 11.31 6.05
CA MET A 47 -6.19 11.21 6.77
C MET A 47 -5.86 9.78 7.18
N LYS A 48 -6.84 9.00 7.65
CA LYS A 48 -6.65 7.58 8.01
C LYS A 48 -6.28 6.75 6.78
N LEU A 49 -6.98 6.94 5.66
CA LEU A 49 -6.72 6.24 4.41
C LEU A 49 -5.34 6.58 3.84
N ALA A 50 -4.97 7.86 3.79
CA ALA A 50 -3.65 8.31 3.35
C ALA A 50 -2.52 7.70 4.21
N THR A 51 -2.71 7.67 5.53
CA THR A 51 -1.75 7.04 6.45
C THR A 51 -1.56 5.55 6.14
N ARG A 52 -2.64 4.83 5.80
CA ARG A 52 -2.57 3.41 5.42
C ARG A 52 -1.86 3.22 4.08
N CYS A 53 -2.17 4.02 3.06
CA CYS A 53 -1.47 4.01 1.76
C CYS A 53 0.05 4.16 1.96
N THR A 54 0.47 5.16 2.72
CA THR A 54 1.90 5.40 3.02
C THR A 54 2.55 4.20 3.69
N LYS A 55 1.89 3.56 4.66
CA LYS A 55 2.42 2.35 5.30
C LYS A 55 2.65 1.22 4.31
N ILE A 56 1.70 0.98 3.41
CA ILE A 56 1.81 -0.08 2.40
C ILE A 56 2.97 0.21 1.44
N LEU A 57 3.07 1.46 0.95
CA LEU A 57 4.15 1.89 0.07
C LEU A 57 5.52 1.74 0.73
N ASN A 58 5.67 2.16 1.98
CA ASN A 58 6.92 2.02 2.72
C ASN A 58 7.33 0.55 2.90
N MET A 59 6.38 -0.35 3.16
CA MET A 59 6.66 -1.78 3.25
C MET A 59 7.10 -2.36 1.90
N ALA A 60 6.48 -1.93 0.80
CA ALA A 60 6.85 -2.34 -0.54
C ALA A 60 8.27 -1.85 -0.90
N GLU A 61 8.57 -0.58 -0.62
CA GLU A 61 9.89 0.01 -0.84
C GLU A 61 10.98 -0.71 -0.05
N LEU A 62 10.73 -1.00 1.23
CA LEU A 62 11.65 -1.76 2.08
C LEU A 62 11.94 -3.15 1.50
N ARG A 63 10.89 -3.83 1.02
CA ARG A 63 11.03 -5.16 0.41
C ARG A 63 11.86 -5.09 -0.87
N ILE A 64 11.62 -4.12 -1.75
CA ILE A 64 12.39 -3.91 -2.98
C ILE A 64 13.86 -3.64 -2.64
N THR A 65 14.11 -2.73 -1.70
CA THR A 65 15.46 -2.35 -1.27
C THR A 65 16.23 -3.54 -0.71
N LYS A 66 15.56 -4.41 0.05
CA LYS A 66 16.16 -5.64 0.57
C LYS A 66 16.51 -6.60 -0.57
N LEU A 67 15.59 -6.85 -1.50
CA LEU A 67 15.82 -7.74 -2.63
C LEU A 67 16.98 -7.27 -3.51
N ASP A 68 17.08 -5.96 -3.75
CA ASP A 68 18.18 -5.37 -4.54
C ASP A 68 19.54 -5.54 -3.85
N ARG A 69 19.57 -5.35 -2.52
CA ARG A 69 20.77 -5.61 -1.72
C ARG A 69 21.16 -7.08 -1.75
N ASP A 70 20.22 -7.97 -1.50
CA ASP A 70 20.45 -9.42 -1.46
C ASP A 70 20.97 -9.89 -2.83
N TYR A 71 20.35 -9.44 -3.93
CA TYR A 71 20.80 -9.74 -5.30
C TYR A 71 22.21 -9.19 -5.60
N SER A 72 22.50 -7.96 -5.17
CA SER A 72 23.83 -7.36 -5.34
C SER A 72 24.89 -8.13 -4.56
N GLN A 73 24.56 -8.59 -3.35
CA GLN A 73 25.46 -9.40 -2.52
C GLN A 73 25.74 -10.75 -3.16
N ASP A 74 24.70 -11.46 -3.63
CA ASP A 74 24.84 -12.75 -4.31
C ASP A 74 25.74 -12.65 -5.57
N LEU A 75 25.69 -11.53 -6.30
CA LEU A 75 26.58 -11.27 -7.44
C LEU A 75 28.03 -11.05 -7.03
N MET A 76 28.28 -10.37 -5.91
CA MET A 76 29.65 -10.18 -5.41
C MET A 76 30.24 -11.50 -4.91
N ASP A 77 29.47 -12.26 -4.12
CA ASP A 77 29.91 -13.53 -3.55
C ASP A 77 30.25 -14.56 -4.66
N ASN A 78 29.47 -14.61 -5.75
CA ASN A 78 29.73 -15.50 -6.88
C ASN A 78 30.89 -15.06 -7.79
N SER A 79 31.31 -13.79 -7.73
CA SER A 79 32.43 -13.28 -8.53
C SER A 79 33.81 -13.57 -7.92
N GLU A 80 33.86 -13.86 -6.61
CA GLU A 80 35.10 -14.16 -5.89
C GLU A 80 35.51 -15.64 -5.99
N GLU A 81 34.59 -16.55 -6.33
CA GLU A 81 34.88 -17.99 -6.47
C GLU A 81 35.58 -18.37 -7.80
N GLU A 82 35.53 -17.54 -8.84
CA GLU A 82 36.14 -17.86 -10.16
C GLU A 82 37.67 -17.60 -10.24
N VAL A 83 38.27 -16.91 -9.27
CA VAL A 83 39.70 -16.50 -9.33
C VAL A 83 40.65 -17.55 -8.72
N GLN A 84 40.14 -18.62 -8.09
CA GLN A 84 40.94 -19.57 -7.31
C GLN A 84 41.20 -20.94 -7.99
N ASN A 85 40.98 -21.08 -9.31
CA ASN A 85 41.24 -22.33 -10.07
C ASN A 85 42.31 -22.18 -11.16
#